data_AF-A0A377E0F2-F1
#
_entry.id   AF-A0A377E0F2-F1
#
_cell.length_a   1.000
_cell.length_b   1.000
_cell.length_c   1.000
_cell.angle_alpha   90.00
_cell.angle_beta   90.00
_cell.angle_gamma   90.00
#
_symmetry.space_group_name_H-M   'P 1'
#
loop_
_entity.id
_entity.type
_entity.pdbx_description
1 polymer ?
#
loop_
_entity_poly.entity_id
_entity_poly.type
_entity_poly.pdbx_seq_one_letter_code
_entity_poly.pdbx_strand_id
1 'polypeptide(L)'
;MARIEQLFQQPHDGVTGVNTGYDDLNKKTAGLQPSDLIIVAARPSMGKTTFAMNLVENAAMLQDKPVLIFSLEMPSEQIMMRSLASLSRVDQTKIRTGQLDDEDWARISGTMGILLEKRNIYIDDSSGLTPTEVRSAHAVLPVNTAASGLS
;
A
#
# COMPACT_ATOMS: atom_id res chain seq x y z
N MET A 1 10.87 10.09 -26.48
CA MET A 1 10.00 9.38 -27.45
C MET A 1 9.58 8.00 -26.97
N ALA A 2 10.49 7.12 -26.51
CA ALA A 2 10.17 5.77 -26.03
C ALA A 2 9.05 5.68 -24.96
N ARG A 3 9.02 6.59 -23.96
CA ARG A 3 7.97 6.58 -22.92
C ARG A 3 6.58 6.93 -23.45
N ILE A 4 6.49 7.88 -24.39
CA ILE A 4 5.22 8.27 -25.01
C ILE A 4 4.71 7.15 -25.91
N GLU A 5 5.62 6.44 -26.59
CA GLU A 5 5.29 5.29 -27.42
C GLU A 5 4.78 4.09 -26.60
N GLN A 6 5.37 3.82 -25.42
CA GLN A 6 4.82 2.85 -24.46
C GLN A 6 3.41 3.22 -24.01
N LEU A 7 3.17 4.49 -23.67
CA LEU A 7 1.86 4.97 -23.22
C LEU A 7 0.80 4.93 -24.33
N PHE A 8 1.24 5.04 -25.59
CA PHE A 8 0.36 4.88 -26.75
C PHE A 8 0.00 3.41 -27.01
N GLN A 9 0.92 2.47 -26.73
CA GLN A 9 0.71 1.04 -26.97
C GLN A 9 -0.07 0.32 -25.86
N GLN A 10 -0.07 0.85 -24.63
CA GLN A 10 -0.82 0.27 -23.51
C GLN A 10 -2.09 1.10 -23.25
N PRO A 11 -3.30 0.53 -23.44
CA PRO A 11 -4.54 1.17 -23.04
C PRO A 11 -4.67 1.06 -21.52
N HIS A 12 -3.88 1.85 -20.80
CA HIS A 12 -4.19 2.15 -19.42
C HIS A 12 -5.40 3.08 -19.46
N ASP A 13 -6.47 2.81 -18.71
CA ASP A 13 -7.65 3.67 -18.54
C ASP A 13 -7.30 5.04 -17.87
N GLY A 14 -6.30 5.74 -18.40
CA GLY A 14 -5.70 6.95 -17.86
C GLY A 14 -4.65 6.74 -16.75
N VAL A 15 -4.36 5.50 -16.30
CA VAL A 15 -3.46 5.27 -15.14
C VAL A 15 -2.06 4.82 -15.57
N THR A 16 -1.11 5.74 -15.58
CA THR A 16 0.29 5.50 -15.97
C THR A 16 1.23 5.20 -14.79
N GLY A 17 0.80 5.58 -13.58
CA GLY A 17 1.52 5.40 -12.33
C GLY A 17 1.02 4.21 -11.49
N VAL A 18 1.37 4.19 -10.20
CA VAL A 18 0.81 3.23 -9.25
C VAL A 18 -0.67 3.55 -9.04
N ASN A 19 -1.53 2.53 -9.15
CA ASN A 19 -2.96 2.70 -9.03
C ASN A 19 -3.36 2.97 -7.56
N THR A 20 -4.13 4.02 -7.31
CA THR A 20 -4.59 4.41 -5.97
C THR A 20 -5.80 3.62 -5.46
N GLY A 21 -6.48 2.90 -6.34
CA GLY A 21 -7.78 2.25 -6.10
C GLY A 21 -8.97 3.22 -6.07
N TYR A 22 -8.75 4.52 -6.29
CA TYR A 22 -9.80 5.53 -6.37
C TYR A 22 -9.89 6.08 -7.80
N ASP A 23 -10.99 5.81 -8.50
CA ASP A 23 -11.17 6.25 -9.89
C ASP A 23 -11.06 7.76 -10.06
N ASP A 24 -11.65 8.53 -9.14
CA ASP A 24 -11.63 9.99 -9.21
C ASP A 24 -10.24 10.57 -8.96
N LEU A 25 -9.44 9.92 -8.10
CA LEU A 25 -8.06 10.33 -7.85
C LEU A 25 -7.18 9.96 -9.04
N ASN A 26 -7.32 8.73 -9.55
CA ASN A 26 -6.62 8.26 -10.74
C ASN A 26 -6.90 9.11 -11.98
N LYS A 27 -8.14 9.57 -12.19
CA LYS A 27 -8.48 10.50 -13.29
C LYS A 27 -7.76 11.84 -13.17
N LYS A 28 -7.50 12.30 -11.94
CA LYS A 28 -6.83 13.59 -11.68
C LYS A 28 -5.31 13.49 -11.70
N THR A 29 -4.74 12.34 -11.31
CA THR A 29 -3.29 12.17 -11.12
C THR A 29 -2.64 11.24 -12.15
N ALA A 30 -3.44 10.52 -12.94
CA ALA A 30 -2.99 9.39 -13.75
C ALA A 30 -2.29 8.29 -12.93
N GLY A 31 -2.66 8.16 -11.65
CA GLY A 31 -1.97 7.31 -10.66
C GLY A 31 -0.79 8.03 -10.00
N LEU A 32 -0.11 7.35 -9.07
CA LEU A 32 1.07 7.90 -8.39
C LEU A 32 2.29 7.73 -9.30
N GLN A 33 2.83 8.83 -9.83
CA GLN A 33 3.91 8.77 -10.80
C GLN A 33 5.24 8.34 -10.16
N PRO A 34 6.05 7.54 -10.85
CA PRO A 34 7.41 7.26 -10.42
C PRO A 34 8.23 8.55 -10.26
N SER A 35 9.12 8.59 -9.28
CA SER A 35 10.01 9.72 -8.98
C SER A 35 9.36 10.97 -8.37
N ASP A 36 8.04 11.00 -8.17
CA ASP A 36 7.36 12.10 -7.49
C ASP A 36 7.32 11.92 -5.96
N LEU A 37 7.51 13.02 -5.22
CA LEU A 37 7.26 13.07 -3.78
C LEU A 37 5.82 13.54 -3.52
N ILE A 38 4.98 12.61 -3.09
CA ILE A 38 3.56 12.87 -2.81
C ILE A 38 3.36 13.08 -1.32
N ILE A 39 2.88 14.27 -0.94
CA ILE A 39 2.68 14.66 0.46
C ILE A 39 1.19 14.64 0.80
N VAL A 40 0.81 13.76 1.73
CA VAL A 40 -0.54 13.74 2.32
C VAL A 40 -0.51 14.51 3.62
N ALA A 41 -1.19 15.66 3.67
CA ALA A 41 -1.33 16.49 4.87
C ALA A 41 -2.80 16.61 5.28
N ALA A 42 -3.09 16.45 6.56
CA ALA A 42 -4.41 16.66 7.14
C ALA A 42 -4.26 17.03 8.61
N ARG A 43 -5.33 17.58 9.22
CA ARG A 43 -5.35 17.83 10.68
C ARG A 43 -5.36 16.50 11.45
N PRO A 44 -4.89 16.49 12.72
CA PRO A 44 -5.04 15.32 13.59
C PRO A 44 -6.49 14.83 13.59
N SER A 45 -6.65 13.50 13.64
CA SER A 45 -7.97 12.83 13.62
C SER A 45 -8.78 12.93 12.32
N MET A 46 -8.27 13.56 11.25
CA MET A 46 -8.94 13.60 9.93
C MET A 46 -8.65 12.38 9.06
N GLY A 47 -8.15 11.28 9.64
CA GLY A 47 -7.94 10.02 8.92
C GLY A 47 -6.72 9.98 7.99
N LYS A 48 -5.68 10.82 8.20
CA LYS A 48 -4.44 10.83 7.41
C LYS A 48 -3.83 9.44 7.25
N THR A 49 -3.68 8.71 8.37
CA THR A 49 -3.10 7.37 8.38
C THR A 49 -4.01 6.36 7.69
N THR A 50 -5.32 6.41 7.94
CA THR A 50 -6.30 5.54 7.28
C THR A 50 -6.27 5.73 5.76
N PHE A 51 -6.24 6.97 5.28
CA PHE A 51 -6.13 7.26 3.86
C PHE A 51 -4.81 6.75 3.25
N ALA A 52 -3.68 6.99 3.93
CA ALA A 52 -2.39 6.48 3.47
C ALA A 52 -2.35 4.95 3.41
N MET A 53 -2.92 4.26 4.41
CA MET A 53 -3.00 2.81 4.44
C MET A 53 -3.90 2.25 3.34
N ASN A 54 -5.07 2.87 3.07
CA ASN A 54 -5.94 2.45 1.97
C ASN A 54 -5.24 2.57 0.60
N LEU A 55 -4.46 3.63 0.38
CA LEU A 55 -3.66 3.77 -0.84
C LEU A 55 -2.64 2.63 -0.97
N VAL A 56 -1.95 2.29 0.13
CA VAL A 56 -0.98 1.20 0.17
C VAL A 56 -1.63 -0.16 -0.06
N GLU A 57 -2.76 -0.43 0.59
CA GLU A 57 -3.55 -1.66 0.42
C GLU A 57 -3.98 -1.85 -1.03
N ASN A 58 -4.54 -0.81 -1.65
CA ASN A 58 -4.94 -0.85 -3.06
C ASN A 58 -3.72 -1.04 -3.97
N ALA A 59 -2.62 -0.34 -3.72
CA ALA A 59 -1.39 -0.50 -4.50
C ALA A 59 -0.85 -1.94 -4.42
N ALA A 60 -0.82 -2.53 -3.22
CA ALA A 60 -0.37 -3.90 -2.99
C ALA A 60 -1.33 -4.95 -3.58
N MET A 61 -2.63 -4.71 -3.55
CA MET A 61 -3.61 -5.66 -4.10
C MET A 61 -3.67 -5.61 -5.64
N LEU A 62 -3.58 -4.42 -6.23
CA LEU A 62 -3.70 -4.22 -7.67
C LEU A 62 -2.39 -4.45 -8.43
N GLN A 63 -1.24 -4.41 -7.76
CA GLN A 63 0.07 -4.54 -8.39
C GLN A 63 0.98 -5.47 -7.57
N ASP A 64 1.81 -6.27 -8.26
CA ASP A 64 2.73 -7.20 -7.59
C ASP A 64 4.09 -6.55 -7.27
N LYS A 65 4.06 -5.28 -6.89
CA LYS A 65 5.25 -4.53 -6.48
C LYS A 65 5.36 -4.53 -4.96
N PRO A 66 6.59 -4.63 -4.40
CA PRO A 66 6.79 -4.48 -2.98
C PRO A 66 6.48 -3.05 -2.54
N VAL A 67 5.77 -2.91 -1.43
CA VAL A 67 5.42 -1.65 -0.77
C VAL A 67 6.03 -1.63 0.63
N LEU A 68 6.76 -0.56 0.93
CA LEU A 68 7.42 -0.36 2.22
C LEU A 68 6.75 0.80 2.97
N ILE A 69 6.38 0.53 4.22
CA ILE A 69 5.72 1.46 5.12
C ILE A 69 6.65 1.75 6.29
N PHE A 70 7.02 3.01 6.45
CA PHE A 70 7.68 3.49 7.67
C PHE A 70 6.63 4.11 8.59
N SER A 71 6.44 3.54 9.77
CA SER A 71 5.50 4.04 10.76
C SER A 71 6.23 4.56 11.99
N LEU A 72 6.23 5.88 12.15
CA LEU A 72 6.91 6.55 13.28
C LEU A 72 5.99 6.78 14.48
N GLU A 73 4.67 6.65 14.30
CA GLU A 73 3.66 6.97 15.32
C GLU A 73 2.92 5.72 15.81
N MET A 74 2.68 4.76 14.92
CA MET A 74 1.87 3.59 15.20
C MET A 74 2.69 2.30 15.12
N PRO A 75 2.55 1.38 16.09
CA PRO A 75 3.15 0.05 15.98
C PRO A 75 2.68 -0.71 14.74
N SER A 76 3.55 -1.54 14.18
CA SER A 76 3.28 -2.39 13.01
C SER A 76 2.03 -3.27 13.20
N GLU A 77 1.84 -3.82 14.40
CA GLU A 77 0.66 -4.63 14.75
C GLU A 77 -0.66 -3.85 14.62
N GLN A 78 -0.67 -2.57 15.05
CA GLN A 78 -1.87 -1.73 14.95
C GLN A 78 -2.20 -1.37 13.50
N ILE A 79 -1.18 -1.18 12.67
CA ILE A 79 -1.36 -0.96 11.23
C ILE A 79 -1.93 -2.23 10.59
N MET A 80 -1.36 -3.40 10.88
CA MET A 80 -1.80 -4.67 10.33
C MET A 80 -3.24 -5.00 10.73
N MET A 81 -3.63 -4.78 11.99
CA MET A 81 -5.02 -4.95 12.43
C MET A 81 -5.99 -4.06 11.64
N ARG A 82 -5.60 -2.80 11.34
CA ARG A 82 -6.42 -1.89 10.54
C ARG A 82 -6.52 -2.36 9.09
N SER A 83 -5.42 -2.81 8.49
CA SER A 83 -5.44 -3.34 7.13
C SER A 83 -6.25 -4.62 7.00
N LEU A 84 -6.18 -5.52 7.98
CA LEU A 84 -7.05 -6.69 8.02
C LEU A 84 -8.51 -6.29 8.13
N ALA A 85 -8.86 -5.36 9.02
CA ALA A 85 -10.23 -4.84 9.14
C ALA A 85 -10.75 -4.24 7.81
N SER A 86 -9.92 -3.42 7.16
CA SER A 86 -10.20 -2.76 5.88
C SER A 86 -10.45 -3.78 4.76
N LEU A 87 -9.50 -4.70 4.54
CA LEU A 87 -9.54 -5.68 3.45
C LEU A 87 -10.62 -6.75 3.65
N SER A 88 -10.79 -7.24 4.88
CA SER A 88 -11.81 -8.26 5.21
C SER A 88 -13.22 -7.69 5.37
N ARG A 89 -13.35 -6.35 5.43
CA ARG A 89 -14.60 -5.62 5.70
C ARG A 89 -15.25 -6.06 7.02
N VAL A 90 -14.43 -6.29 8.04
CA VAL A 90 -14.87 -6.63 9.40
C VAL A 90 -14.65 -5.43 10.32
N ASP A 91 -15.57 -5.21 11.26
CA ASP A 91 -15.46 -4.12 12.23
C ASP A 91 -14.17 -4.26 13.06
N GLN A 92 -13.38 -3.19 13.08
CA GLN A 92 -12.12 -3.15 13.83
C GLN A 92 -12.32 -3.38 15.33
N THR A 93 -13.47 -3.00 15.89
CA THR A 93 -13.82 -3.25 17.29
C THR A 93 -14.00 -4.73 17.56
N LYS A 94 -14.63 -5.48 16.64
CA LYS A 94 -14.75 -6.94 16.77
C LYS A 94 -13.38 -7.61 16.74
N ILE A 95 -12.52 -7.19 15.81
CA ILE A 95 -11.13 -7.69 15.73
C ILE A 95 -10.36 -7.39 17.01
N ARG A 96 -10.44 -6.16 17.52
CA ARG A 96 -9.75 -5.73 18.74
C ARG A 96 -10.25 -6.43 20.00
N THR A 97 -11.54 -6.75 20.07
CA THR A 97 -12.18 -7.39 21.24
C THR A 97 -12.20 -8.92 21.16
N GLY A 98 -11.85 -9.49 20.00
CA GLY A 98 -11.96 -10.92 19.73
C GLY A 98 -13.41 -11.42 19.58
N GLN A 99 -14.39 -10.53 19.51
CA GLN A 99 -15.81 -10.85 19.36
C GLN A 99 -16.16 -11.07 17.88
N LEU A 100 -15.54 -12.09 17.29
CA LEU A 100 -15.73 -12.47 15.89
C LEU A 100 -16.74 -13.62 15.82
N ASP A 101 -17.70 -13.50 14.91
CA ASP A 101 -18.53 -14.64 14.53
C ASP A 101 -17.80 -15.52 13.50
N ASP A 102 -18.37 -16.68 13.19
CA ASP A 102 -17.75 -17.64 12.26
C ASP A 102 -17.56 -17.04 10.85
N GLU A 103 -18.44 -16.11 10.44
CA GLU A 103 -18.37 -15.43 9.15
C GLU A 103 -17.23 -14.40 9.12
N ASP A 104 -17.11 -13.58 10.16
CA ASP A 104 -16.01 -12.64 10.35
C ASP A 104 -14.66 -13.39 10.35
N TRP A 105 -14.59 -14.52 11.06
CA TRP A 105 -13.38 -15.35 11.11
C TRP A 105 -13.02 -15.92 9.72
N ALA A 106 -14.01 -16.37 8.95
CA ALA A 106 -13.79 -16.85 7.59
C ALA A 106 -13.26 -15.73 6.67
N ARG A 107 -13.80 -14.50 6.79
CA ARG A 107 -13.35 -13.35 5.98
C ARG A 107 -11.93 -12.92 6.33
N ILE A 108 -11.59 -12.87 7.61
CA ILE A 108 -10.25 -12.49 8.09
C ILE A 108 -9.22 -13.55 7.65
N SER A 109 -9.52 -14.83 7.87
CA SER A 109 -8.60 -15.91 7.49
C SER A 109 -8.34 -15.96 5.98
N GLY A 110 -9.38 -15.78 5.16
CA GLY A 110 -9.22 -15.67 3.70
C GLY A 110 -8.35 -14.49 3.28
N THR A 111 -8.58 -13.31 3.87
CA THR A 111 -7.78 -12.10 3.61
C THR A 111 -6.32 -12.29 4.02
N MET A 112 -6.07 -12.92 5.17
CA MET A 112 -4.72 -13.22 5.63
C MET A 112 -4.00 -14.18 4.69
N GLY A 113 -4.72 -15.18 4.13
CA GLY A 113 -4.18 -16.06 3.10
C GLY A 113 -3.68 -15.29 1.87
N ILE A 114 -4.49 -14.36 1.35
CA ILE A 114 -4.12 -13.52 0.20
C ILE A 114 -2.90 -12.65 0.49
N LEU A 115 -2.85 -12.01 1.67
CA LEU A 115 -1.71 -11.19 2.08
C LEU A 115 -0.42 -12.01 2.22
N LEU A 116 -0.51 -13.21 2.79
CA LEU A 116 0.61 -14.13 2.96
C LEU A 116 1.09 -14.76 1.65
N GLU A 117 0.22 -14.86 0.65
CA GLU A 117 0.58 -15.29 -0.70
C GLU A 117 1.30 -14.18 -1.45
N LYS A 118 0.77 -12.95 -1.44
CA LYS A 118 1.38 -11.81 -2.14
C LYS A 118 2.71 -11.37 -1.54
N ARG A 119 2.86 -11.41 -0.21
CA ARG A 119 4.08 -11.00 0.52
C ARG A 119 4.73 -9.70 0.03
N ASN A 120 3.91 -8.70 -0.28
CA ASN A 120 4.38 -7.47 -0.89
C ASN A 120 4.25 -6.24 0.01
N ILE A 121 3.79 -6.39 1.26
CA ILE A 121 3.75 -5.29 2.24
C ILE A 121 4.82 -5.51 3.31
N TYR A 122 5.69 -4.53 3.47
CA TYR A 122 6.75 -4.50 4.47
C TYR A 122 6.53 -3.31 5.39
N ILE A 123 6.56 -3.53 6.70
CA ILE A 123 6.33 -2.49 7.71
C ILE A 123 7.55 -2.41 8.61
N ASP A 124 8.06 -1.19 8.76
CA ASP A 124 9.12 -0.83 9.71
C ASP A 124 8.55 0.22 10.67
N ASP A 125 8.45 -0.15 11.95
CA ASP A 125 7.97 0.71 13.04
C ASP A 125 9.09 1.26 13.93
N SER A 126 10.32 1.28 13.42
CA SER A 126 11.47 1.87 14.10
C SER A 126 11.25 3.37 14.37
N SER A 127 11.31 3.77 15.64
CA SER A 127 11.22 5.17 16.06
C SER A 127 12.53 5.92 15.80
N GLY A 128 12.45 7.19 15.39
CA GLY A 128 13.63 8.06 15.30
C GLY A 128 14.51 7.86 14.06
N LEU A 129 13.96 7.28 12.99
CA LEU A 129 14.68 7.06 11.73
C LEU A 129 15.21 8.37 11.13
N THR A 130 16.50 8.37 10.82
CA THR A 130 17.16 9.39 10.01
C THR A 130 16.85 9.17 8.53
N PRO A 131 16.91 10.22 7.68
CA PRO A 131 16.73 10.07 6.23
C PRO A 131 17.69 9.05 5.59
N THR A 132 18.88 8.88 6.16
CA THR A 132 19.87 7.89 5.71
C THR A 132 19.42 6.47 6.00
N GLU A 133 18.82 6.22 7.16
CA GLU A 133 18.27 4.91 7.53
C GLU A 133 17.07 4.55 6.66
N VAL A 134 16.15 5.50 6.42
CA VAL A 134 15.02 5.34 5.48
C VAL A 134 15.53 4.95 4.07
N ARG A 135 16.57 5.63 3.58
CA ARG A 135 17.18 5.29 2.28
C ARG A 135 17.78 3.88 2.29
N SER A 136 18.41 3.47 3.38
CA SER A 136 19.10 2.18 3.48
C SER A 136 18.11 1.01 3.58
N ALA A 137 16.97 1.21 4.23
CA ALA A 137 15.90 0.22 4.34
C ALA A 137 15.24 -0.13 2.99
N HIS A 138 15.31 0.74 1.97
CA HIS A 138 14.88 0.34 0.62
C HIS A 138 15.74 -0.80 0.04
N ALA A 139 17.01 -0.92 0.45
CA ALA A 139 17.93 -1.93 -0.08
C ALA A 139 17.61 -3.36 0.36
N VAL A 140 16.74 -3.55 1.38
CA VAL A 140 16.32 -4.89 1.84
C VAL A 140 15.07 -5.41 1.15
N LEU A 141 14.40 -4.60 0.32
CA LEU A 141 13.28 -5.06 -0.48
C LEU A 141 13.78 -5.97 -1.61
N PRO A 142 13.06 -7.05 -1.95
CA PRO A 142 13.40 -7.85 -3.12
C PRO A 142 13.36 -6.96 -4.36
N VAL A 143 14.53 -6.71 -4.95
CA VAL A 143 14.65 -6.02 -6.23
C VAL A 143 14.12 -7.00 -7.26
N ASN A 144 12.84 -6.89 -7.62
CA ASN A 144 12.32 -7.65 -8.75
C ASN A 144 12.88 -6.98 -10.01
N THR A 145 13.99 -7.51 -10.51
CA THR A 145 14.77 -7.02 -11.66
C THR A 145 14.02 -7.10 -13.00
N ALA A 146 12.72 -7.41 -12.99
CA ALA A 146 11.89 -7.55 -14.19
C ALA A 146 11.60 -6.22 -14.93
N ALA A 147 12.02 -5.07 -14.40
CA ALA A 147 11.80 -3.76 -15.04
C ALA A 147 13.08 -3.09 -15.58
N SER A 148 14.25 -3.73 -15.51
CA SER A 148 15.49 -3.23 -16.12
C SER A 148 15.85 -3.96 -17.42
N GLY A 149 14.85 -4.19 -18.27
CA GLY A 149 15.05 -4.50 -19.69
C GLY A 149 15.40 -3.24 -20.47
N LEU A 150 16.55 -2.63 -20.17
CA LEU A 150 17.24 -1.73 -21.08
C LEU A 150 18.54 -2.43 -21.46
N SER A 151 18.45 -3.15 -22.58
CA SER A 151 19.61 -3.42 -23.45
C SER A 151 19.78 -2.23 -24.38
#